data_AF-A0A2D9CAE8-F1
#
_entry.id   AF-A0A2D9CAE8-F1
#
_cell.length_a   1.000
_cell.length_b   1.000
_cell.length_c   1.000
_cell.angle_alpha   90.00
_cell.angle_beta   90.00
_cell.angle_gamma   90.00
#
_symmetry.space_group_name_H-M   'P 1'
#
loop_
_entity.id
_entity.type
_entity.pdbx_description
1 polymer ?
#
loop_
_entity_poly.entity_id
_entity_poly.type
_entity_poly.pdbx_seq_one_letter_code
_entity_poly.pdbx_strand_id
1 'polypeptide(L)'
;MLKAGQVNDVKVFCIDLVGMCYTSLGQKPDKEQMKGMAQLLYKDLITYHTNLPIDEIKFAFEKGLRDAEQGTSAFINVRTWSVWINDYKQRAIKKRSQGRLTEYQQHQQSQKAIAMTINKAKRIK
;
A
#
# COMPACT_ATOMS: atom_id res chain seq x y z
N MET A 1 15.03 4.08 -0.74
CA MET A 1 15.91 3.47 0.28
C MET A 1 15.53 4.08 1.62
N LEU A 2 15.04 3.27 2.56
CA LEU A 2 14.65 3.74 3.90
C LEU A 2 15.90 4.23 4.63
N LYS A 3 15.99 5.52 4.96
CA LYS A 3 17.11 6.09 5.72
C LYS A 3 16.85 5.96 7.23
N ALA A 4 17.91 5.85 8.03
CA ALA A 4 17.83 5.58 9.48
C ALA A 4 16.96 6.58 10.30
N GLY A 5 16.77 7.82 9.84
CA GLY A 5 15.86 8.80 10.45
C GLY A 5 14.36 8.55 10.19
N GLN A 6 14.02 7.63 9.28
CA GLN A 6 12.64 7.31 8.88
C GLN A 6 12.09 6.09 9.64
N VAL A 7 12.84 5.49 10.56
CA VAL A 7 12.43 4.26 11.26
C VAL A 7 11.14 4.46 12.06
N ASN A 8 11.02 5.59 12.75
CA ASN A 8 9.78 5.93 13.47
C ASN A 8 8.63 6.22 12.50
N ASP A 9 8.92 6.88 11.39
CA ASP A 9 7.93 7.14 10.33
C ASP A 9 7.42 5.83 9.71
N VAL A 10 8.28 4.82 9.52
CA VAL A 10 7.88 3.51 9.02
C VAL A 10 7.00 2.78 10.04
N LYS A 11 7.31 2.88 11.34
CA LYS A 11 6.47 2.27 12.38
C LYS A 11 5.09 2.89 12.43
N VAL A 12 5.00 4.22 12.41
CA VAL A 12 3.71 4.95 12.36
C VAL A 12 2.95 4.56 11.09
N PHE A 13 3.64 4.56 9.94
CA PHE A 13 3.06 4.11 8.67
C PHE A 13 2.49 2.68 8.75
N CYS A 14 3.19 1.74 9.39
CA CYS A 14 2.70 0.36 9.53
C CYS A 14 1.44 0.29 10.41
N ILE A 15 1.38 1.08 11.48
CA ILE A 15 0.19 1.18 12.35
C ILE A 15 -0.99 1.71 11.54
N ASP A 16 -0.79 2.82 10.82
CA ASP A 16 -1.84 3.45 10.02
C ASP A 16 -2.34 2.52 8.91
N LEU A 17 -1.41 1.84 8.22
CA LEU A 17 -1.74 0.94 7.12
C LEU A 17 -2.52 -0.29 7.62
N VAL A 18 -2.06 -0.92 8.69
CA VAL A 18 -2.76 -2.07 9.29
C VAL A 18 -4.14 -1.65 9.82
N GLY A 19 -4.25 -0.48 10.48
CA GLY A 19 -5.52 0.07 10.95
C GLY A 19 -6.51 0.34 9.83
N MET A 20 -6.04 0.87 8.70
CA MET A 20 -6.84 1.05 7.49
C MET A 20 -7.35 -0.28 6.95
N CYS A 21 -6.51 -1.33 6.91
CA CYS A 21 -6.94 -2.66 6.47
C CYS A 21 -8.01 -3.26 7.37
N TYR A 22 -7.81 -3.20 8.69
CA TYR A 22 -8.80 -3.69 9.64
C TYR A 22 -10.15 -3.00 9.45
N THR A 23 -10.15 -1.68 9.32
CA THR A 23 -11.36 -0.88 9.08
C THR A 23 -12.03 -1.27 7.76
N SER A 24 -11.24 -1.38 6.68
CA SER A 24 -11.75 -1.69 5.34
C SER A 24 -12.36 -3.09 5.24
N LEU A 25 -11.84 -4.03 6.03
CA LEU A 25 -12.32 -5.41 6.10
C LEU A 25 -13.34 -5.65 7.22
N GLY A 26 -13.77 -4.60 7.94
CA GLY A 26 -14.75 -4.71 9.04
C GLY A 26 -14.27 -5.48 10.27
N GLN A 27 -12.95 -5.66 10.41
CA GLN A 27 -12.33 -6.39 11.52
C GLN A 27 -12.06 -5.46 12.71
N LYS A 28 -12.25 -5.98 13.92
CA LYS A 28 -12.12 -5.22 15.18
C LYS A 28 -11.03 -5.82 16.07
N PRO A 29 -9.74 -5.59 15.78
CA PRO A 29 -8.66 -6.06 16.63
C PRO A 29 -8.64 -5.31 17.96
N ASP A 30 -8.12 -5.95 19.00
CA ASP A 30 -7.72 -5.23 20.21
C ASP A 30 -6.40 -4.45 20.00
N LYS A 31 -5.99 -3.67 21.02
CA LYS A 31 -4.79 -2.83 20.97
C LYS A 31 -3.50 -3.64 20.83
N GLU A 32 -3.40 -4.79 21.49
CA GLU A 32 -2.21 -5.63 21.45
C GLU A 32 -2.09 -6.35 20.11
N GLN A 33 -3.21 -6.84 19.57
CA GLN A 33 -3.30 -7.39 18.22
C GLN A 33 -2.88 -6.36 17.16
N MET A 34 -3.42 -5.14 17.22
CA MET A 34 -3.05 -4.06 16.31
C MET A 34 -1.54 -3.78 16.35
N LYS A 35 -0.98 -3.64 17.56
CA LYS A 35 0.44 -3.37 17.75
C LYS A 35 1.31 -4.53 17.26
N GLY A 36 0.93 -5.77 17.55
CA GLY A 36 1.62 -6.96 17.09
C GLY A 36 1.65 -7.05 15.56
N MET A 37 0.52 -6.76 14.91
CA MET A 37 0.39 -6.82 13.46
C MET A 37 1.15 -5.71 12.75
N ALA A 38 1.11 -4.48 13.27
CA ALA A 38 1.95 -3.39 12.79
C ALA A 38 3.45 -3.70 12.94
N GLN A 39 3.84 -4.34 14.03
CA GLN A 39 5.23 -4.74 14.28
C GLN A 39 5.70 -5.86 13.34
N LEU A 40 4.81 -6.80 12.98
CA LEU A 40 5.08 -7.83 11.98
C LEU A 40 5.26 -7.20 10.60
N LEU A 41 4.33 -6.33 10.19
CA LEU A 41 4.44 -5.61 8.93
C LEU A 41 5.75 -4.81 8.85
N TYR A 42 6.08 -4.06 9.91
CA TYR A 42 7.34 -3.30 9.97
C TYR A 42 8.56 -4.19 9.72
N LYS A 43 8.62 -5.37 10.38
CA LYS A 43 9.71 -6.34 10.18
C LYS A 43 9.77 -6.80 8.72
N ASP A 44 8.63 -7.16 8.14
CA ASP A 44 8.59 -7.62 6.75
C ASP A 44 9.04 -6.54 5.77
N LEU A 45 8.64 -5.28 5.98
CA LEU A 45 9.01 -4.18 5.10
C LEU A 45 10.53 -3.93 5.10
N ILE A 46 11.15 -3.93 6.28
CA ILE A 46 12.60 -3.69 6.41
C ILE A 46 13.44 -4.92 6.03
N THR A 47 12.87 -6.12 6.02
CA THR A 47 13.60 -7.36 5.69
C THR A 47 13.43 -7.75 4.22
N TYR A 48 12.20 -7.70 3.69
CA TYR A 48 11.87 -8.28 2.37
C TYR A 48 11.47 -7.24 1.31
N HIS A 49 11.11 -6.02 1.72
CA HIS A 49 10.54 -5.00 0.82
C HIS A 49 11.30 -3.66 0.82
N THR A 50 12.57 -3.66 1.21
CA THR A 50 13.44 -2.46 1.31
C THR A 50 13.58 -1.65 0.02
N ASN A 51 13.41 -2.30 -1.12
CA ASN A 51 13.54 -1.70 -2.45
C ASN A 51 12.22 -1.14 -3.00
N LEU A 52 11.13 -1.17 -2.23
CA LEU A 52 9.84 -0.62 -2.64
C LEU A 52 9.57 0.71 -1.92
N PRO A 53 9.20 1.79 -2.64
CA PRO A 53 8.72 3.01 -2.01
C PRO A 53 7.50 2.75 -1.12
N ILE A 54 7.39 3.45 0.00
CA ILE A 54 6.26 3.35 0.94
C ILE A 54 4.91 3.59 0.24
N ASP A 55 4.85 4.55 -0.68
CA ASP A 55 3.62 4.82 -1.43
C ASP A 55 3.22 3.66 -2.36
N GLU A 56 4.19 2.95 -2.93
CA GLU A 56 3.94 1.75 -3.73
C GLU A 56 3.45 0.58 -2.83
N ILE A 57 3.95 0.48 -1.60
CA ILE A 57 3.42 -0.47 -0.59
C ILE A 57 1.97 -0.12 -0.28
N LYS A 58 1.66 1.14 0.05
CA LYS A 58 0.29 1.59 0.32
C LYS A 58 -0.64 1.29 -0.85
N PHE A 59 -0.21 1.59 -2.07
CA PHE A 59 -0.97 1.28 -3.29
C PHE A 59 -1.23 -0.22 -3.46
N ALA A 60 -0.25 -1.07 -3.17
CA ALA A 60 -0.43 -2.53 -3.23
C ALA A 60 -1.50 -3.02 -2.25
N PHE A 61 -1.52 -2.48 -1.03
CA PHE A 61 -2.56 -2.77 -0.04
C PHE A 61 -3.94 -2.27 -0.46
N GLU A 62 -4.04 -1.03 -0.94
CA GLU A 62 -5.32 -0.47 -1.42
C GLU A 62 -5.90 -1.28 -2.58
N LYS A 63 -5.04 -1.76 -3.49
CA LYS A 63 -5.46 -2.65 -4.58
C LYS A 63 -5.89 -4.01 -4.05
N GLY A 64 -5.08 -4.64 -3.20
CA GLY A 64 -5.36 -5.96 -2.63
C GLY A 64 -6.65 -6.01 -1.81
N LEU A 65 -6.97 -4.95 -1.07
CA LEU A 65 -8.23 -4.82 -0.32
C LEU A 65 -9.47 -4.80 -1.20
N ARG A 66 -9.34 -4.40 -2.47
CA ARG A 66 -10.45 -4.25 -3.42
C ARG A 66 -10.53 -5.38 -4.42
N ASP A 67 -9.49 -6.22 -4.49
CA ASP A 67 -9.41 -7.32 -5.44
C ASP A 67 -9.98 -8.60 -4.81
N ALA A 68 -11.28 -8.78 -4.98
CA ALA A 68 -12.01 -9.93 -4.44
C ALA A 68 -11.57 -11.27 -5.05
N GLU A 69 -10.90 -11.25 -6.21
CA GLU A 69 -10.56 -12.45 -6.99
C GLU A 69 -9.21 -13.08 -6.57
N GLN A 70 -8.37 -12.39 -5.80
CA GLN A 70 -7.03 -12.87 -5.47
C GLN A 70 -6.96 -14.02 -4.45
N GLY A 71 -8.10 -14.57 -4.03
CA GLY A 71 -8.15 -15.66 -3.04
C GLY A 71 -7.49 -15.30 -1.71
N THR A 72 -7.27 -14.00 -1.46
CA THR A 72 -6.75 -13.54 -0.19
C THR A 72 -7.86 -13.55 0.85
N SER A 73 -7.52 -14.02 2.05
CA SER A 73 -8.44 -14.11 3.17
C SER A 73 -9.14 -12.76 3.40
N ALA A 74 -10.41 -12.82 3.82
CA ALA A 74 -11.14 -11.66 4.36
C ALA A 74 -10.50 -11.10 5.66
N PHE A 75 -9.38 -11.71 6.12
CA PHE A 75 -8.61 -11.35 7.30
C PHE A 75 -7.24 -10.78 6.94
N ILE A 76 -6.84 -9.69 7.61
CA ILE A 76 -5.49 -9.14 7.42
C ILE A 76 -4.49 -9.97 8.22
N ASN A 77 -3.46 -10.48 7.55
CA ASN A 77 -2.39 -11.27 8.16
C ASN A 77 -1.11 -11.21 7.31
N VAL A 78 -0.03 -11.81 7.82
CA VAL A 78 1.28 -11.88 7.14
C VAL A 78 1.17 -12.38 5.71
N ARG A 79 0.42 -13.47 5.49
CA ARG A 79 0.25 -14.04 4.16
C ARG A 79 -0.51 -13.08 3.24
N THR A 80 -1.56 -12.44 3.76
CA THR A 80 -2.40 -11.52 2.99
C THR A 80 -1.58 -10.36 2.39
N TRP A 81 -0.85 -9.59 3.21
CA TRP A 81 -0.04 -8.50 2.65
C TRP A 81 1.16 -8.98 1.84
N SER A 82 1.72 -10.14 2.18
CA SER A 82 2.81 -10.74 1.40
C SER A 82 2.36 -11.03 -0.03
N VAL A 83 1.14 -11.55 -0.21
CA VAL A 83 0.55 -11.77 -1.54
C VAL A 83 0.37 -10.44 -2.26
N TRP A 84 -0.29 -9.46 -1.65
CA TRP A 84 -0.55 -8.17 -2.28
C TRP A 84 0.72 -7.43 -2.73
N ILE A 85 1.74 -7.37 -1.87
CA ILE A 85 3.00 -6.70 -2.18
C ILE A 85 3.73 -7.46 -3.30
N ASN A 86 3.81 -8.79 -3.24
CA ASN A 86 4.53 -9.57 -4.24
C ASN A 86 3.85 -9.53 -5.61
N ASP A 87 2.54 -9.64 -5.63
CA ASP A 87 1.74 -9.54 -6.84
C ASP A 87 1.90 -8.16 -7.52
N TYR A 88 1.84 -7.07 -6.74
CA TYR A 88 2.20 -5.75 -7.23
C TYR A 88 3.65 -5.68 -7.75
N LYS A 89 4.63 -6.18 -6.99
CA LYS A 89 6.06 -6.16 -7.39
C LYS A 89 6.26 -6.87 -8.73
N GLN A 90 5.67 -8.06 -8.92
CA GLN A 90 5.78 -8.83 -10.16
C GLN A 90 5.18 -8.07 -11.35
N ARG A 91 3.99 -7.48 -11.18
CA ARG A 91 3.37 -6.65 -12.22
C ARG A 91 4.21 -5.40 -12.54
N ALA A 92 4.72 -4.73 -11.52
CA ALA A 92 5.55 -3.54 -11.69
C ALA A 92 6.86 -3.87 -12.44
N ILE A 93 7.52 -4.97 -12.08
CA ILE A 93 8.72 -5.47 -12.79
C ILE A 93 8.40 -5.74 -14.26
N LYS A 94 7.31 -6.47 -14.54
CA LYS A 94 6.88 -6.76 -15.92
C LYS A 94 6.56 -5.50 -16.73
N LYS A 95 5.93 -4.49 -16.12
CA LYS A 95 5.65 -3.22 -16.83
C LYS A 95 6.95 -2.45 -17.13
N ARG A 96 7.84 -2.35 -16.14
CA ARG A 96 9.16 -1.70 -16.29
C ARG A 96 10.00 -2.36 -17.36
N SER A 97 10.06 -3.70 -17.42
CA SER A 97 10.83 -4.42 -18.44
C SER A 97 10.31 -4.21 -19.87
N GLN A 98 9.00 -3.93 -20.01
CA GLN A 98 8.37 -3.59 -21.29
C GLN A 98 8.43 -2.08 -21.61
N GLY A 99 9.11 -1.27 -20.82
CA GLY A 99 9.14 0.20 -20.97
C GLY A 99 7.78 0.87 -20.76
N ARG A 100 6.85 0.20 -20.06
CA ARG A 100 5.49 0.71 -19.79
C ARG A 100 5.38 1.25 -18.37
N LEU A 101 4.47 2.20 -18.18
CA LEU A 101 4.13 2.71 -16.85
C LEU A 101 3.60 1.60 -15.94
N THR A 102 4.00 1.65 -14.67
CA THR A 102 3.41 0.79 -13.63
C THR A 102 2.00 1.25 -13.30
N GLU A 103 1.22 0.37 -12.67
CA GLU A 103 -0.13 0.70 -12.22
C GLU A 103 -0.12 1.87 -11.21
N TYR A 104 0.89 1.92 -10.33
CA TYR A 104 1.07 3.04 -9.41
C TYR A 104 1.32 4.35 -10.16
N GLN A 105 2.20 4.35 -11.16
CA GLN A 105 2.47 5.56 -11.97
C GLN A 105 1.22 6.04 -12.73
N GLN A 106 0.45 5.10 -13.29
CA GLN A 106 -0.83 5.40 -13.93
C GLN A 106 -1.82 6.00 -12.95
N HIS A 107 -1.91 5.43 -11.73
CA HIS A 107 -2.75 5.95 -10.66
C HIS A 107 -2.37 7.39 -10.29
N GLN A 108 -1.08 7.68 -10.12
CA GLN A 108 -0.59 9.04 -9.85
C GLN A 108 -0.93 10.03 -10.98
N GLN A 109 -0.80 9.61 -12.24
CA GLN A 109 -1.17 10.46 -13.38
C GLN A 109 -2.67 10.75 -13.40
N SER A 110 -3.50 9.75 -13.12
CA SER A 110 -4.95 9.90 -13.02
C SER A 110 -5.34 10.88 -11.91
N GLN A 111 -4.78 10.74 -10.70
CA GLN A 111 -5.02 11.67 -9.59
C GLN A 111 -4.65 13.12 -9.96
N LYS A 112 -3.51 13.32 -10.62
CA LYS A 112 -3.07 14.65 -11.08
C LYS A 112 -4.03 15.25 -12.09
N ALA A 113 -4.50 14.46 -13.06
CA ALA A 113 -5.46 14.92 -14.07
C ALA A 113 -6.79 15.34 -13.44
N ILE A 114 -7.30 14.57 -12.46
CA ILE A 114 -8.50 14.90 -11.70
C ILE A 114 -8.30 16.22 -10.93
N ALA A 115 -7.18 16.36 -10.21
CA ALA A 115 -6.88 17.58 -9.46
C ALA A 115 -6.81 18.83 -10.36
N MET A 116 -6.19 18.72 -11.53
CA MET A 116 -6.17 19.81 -12.52
C MET A 116 -7.58 20.17 -13.01
N THR A 117 -8.41 19.17 -13.27
CA THR A 117 -9.81 19.37 -13.71
C THR A 117 -10.62 20.10 -12.64
N ILE A 118 -10.49 19.70 -11.37
CA ILE A 118 -11.14 20.35 -10.23
C ILE A 118 -10.68 21.82 -10.11
N ASN A 119 -9.38 22.07 -10.21
CA ASN A 119 -8.83 23.43 -10.11
C ASN A 119 -9.30 24.33 -11.26
N LYS A 120 -9.43 23.79 -12.47
CA LYS A 120 -10.00 24.52 -13.61
C LYS A 120 -11.46 24.86 -13.35
N ALA A 121 -12.26 23.91 -12.87
CA ALA A 121 -13.67 24.14 -12.54
C ALA A 121 -13.86 25.20 -11.44
N LYS A 122 -12.99 25.23 -10.42
CA LYS A 122 -13.04 26.23 -9.34
C LYS A 122 -12.75 27.66 -9.81
N ARG A 123 -12.03 27.85 -10.92
CA ARG A 123 -11.69 29.18 -11.49
C ARG A 123 -12.77 29.75 -12.40
N ILE A 124 -13.78 28.96 -12.76
CA ILE A 124 -14.89 29.34 -13.65
C ILE A 124 -16.11 29.83 -12.81
N LYS A 125 -16.06 29.67 -11.48
CA LYS A 125 -16.96 30.32 -10.53
C LYS A 125 -16.30 31.59 -9.98
#